data_AF-A0A973H0Y2-F1
#
_entry.id   AF-A0A973H0Y2-F1
#
_cell.length_a   1.000
_cell.length_b   1.000
_cell.length_c   1.000
_cell.angle_alpha   90.00
_cell.angle_beta   90.00
_cell.angle_gamma   90.00
#
_symmetry.space_group_name_H-M   'P 1'
#
loop_
_entity.id
_entity.type
_entity.pdbx_description
1 polymer ?
#
loop_
_entity_poly.entity_id
_entity_poly.type
_entity_poly.pdbx_seq_one_letter_code
_entity_poly.pdbx_strand_id
1 'polypeptide(L)'
;MSIDDYRDSARHILSNLLNETPKADREQLIDAYADLLTQLYAHHSHQLLTEVIEDTRTRLDARLSPDPVRQTIAGVQTTIQDLWNSLWKG
;
A
#
# COMPACT_ATOMS: atom_id res chain seq x y z
N MET A 1 5.80 -4.73 -2.76
CA MET A 1 5.25 -5.85 -1.95
C MET A 1 3.88 -6.24 -2.52
N SER A 2 3.52 -7.53 -2.64
CA SER A 2 2.29 -7.95 -3.32
C SER A 2 1.05 -7.86 -2.41
N ILE A 3 -0.13 -7.73 -3.01
CA ILE A 3 -1.43 -7.95 -2.35
C ILE A 3 -1.47 -9.34 -1.69
N ASP A 4 -0.77 -10.32 -2.28
CA ASP A 4 -0.63 -11.67 -1.71
C ASP A 4 0.13 -11.66 -0.38
N ASP A 5 1.18 -10.85 -0.24
CA ASP A 5 1.96 -10.73 1.00
C ASP A 5 1.11 -10.13 2.13
N TYR A 6 0.28 -9.12 1.80
CA TYR A 6 -0.69 -8.54 2.72
C TYR A 6 -1.73 -9.57 3.17
N ARG A 7 -2.29 -10.31 2.20
CA ARG A 7 -3.28 -11.36 2.46
C ARG A 7 -2.72 -12.46 3.35
N ASP A 8 -1.50 -12.90 3.10
CA ASP A 8 -0.84 -13.94 3.90
C ASP A 8 -0.56 -13.47 5.33
N SER A 9 -0.11 -12.22 5.48
CA SER A 9 0.10 -11.59 6.79
C SER A 9 -1.23 -11.46 7.57
N ALA A 10 -2.29 -11.00 6.93
CA ALA A 10 -3.62 -10.90 7.53
C ALA A 10 -4.17 -12.28 7.93
N ARG A 11 -3.98 -13.30 7.08
CA ARG A 11 -4.35 -14.68 7.38
C ARG A 11 -3.59 -15.22 8.59
N HIS A 12 -2.30 -14.90 8.72
CA HIS A 12 -1.51 -15.30 9.89
C HIS A 12 -2.04 -14.66 11.19
N ILE A 13 -2.32 -13.35 11.16
CA ILE A 13 -2.94 -12.62 12.29
C ILE A 13 -4.26 -13.26 12.70
N LEU A 14 -5.16 -13.52 11.75
CA LEU A 14 -6.45 -14.16 12.03
C LEU A 14 -6.30 -15.60 12.55
N SER A 15 -5.32 -16.35 12.04
CA SER A 15 -5.03 -17.69 12.55
C SER A 15 -4.58 -17.67 14.01
N ASN A 16 -3.81 -16.66 14.42
CA ASN A 16 -3.36 -16.51 15.81
C ASN A 16 -4.54 -16.19 16.73
N LEU A 17 -5.43 -15.29 16.31
CA LEU A 17 -6.68 -15.01 17.03
C LEU A 17 -7.49 -16.28 17.29
N LEU A 18 -7.70 -17.12 16.26
CA LEU A 18 -8.45 -18.38 16.41
C LEU A 18 -7.79 -19.35 17.40
N ASN A 19 -6.46 -19.37 17.46
CA ASN A 19 -5.70 -20.22 18.38
C ASN A 19 -5.71 -19.71 19.84
N GLU A 20 -5.91 -18.41 20.04
CA GLU A 20 -5.94 -17.75 21.34
C GLU A 20 -7.34 -17.61 21.93
N THR A 21 -8.38 -17.65 21.10
CA THR A 21 -9.80 -17.50 21.49
C THR A 21 -10.28 -18.42 22.64
N PRO A 22 -9.79 -19.65 22.84
CA PRO A 22 -10.19 -20.44 24.02
C PRO A 22 -9.39 -20.12 25.30
N LYS A 23 -8.40 -19.22 25.25
CA LYS A 23 -7.41 -19.00 26.33
C LYS A 23 -7.48 -17.62 26.99
N ALA A 24 -8.17 -16.65 26.41
CA ALA A 24 -8.22 -15.28 26.94
C ALA A 24 -9.60 -14.63 26.77
N ASP A 25 -9.76 -13.43 27.34
CA ASP A 25 -10.95 -12.60 27.20
C ASP A 25 -11.16 -12.21 25.72
N ARG A 26 -12.35 -12.51 25.21
CA ARG A 26 -12.67 -12.38 23.78
C ARG A 26 -12.72 -10.94 23.32
N GLU A 27 -13.22 -10.02 24.15
CA GLU A 27 -13.35 -8.61 23.75
C GLU A 27 -11.97 -7.97 23.61
N GLN A 28 -11.08 -8.20 24.59
CA GLN A 28 -9.71 -7.72 24.55
C GLN A 28 -8.91 -8.30 23.37
N LEU A 29 -9.12 -9.58 23.05
CA LEU A 29 -8.51 -10.19 21.87
C LEU A 29 -9.02 -9.54 20.58
N ILE A 30 -10.33 -9.31 20.45
CA ILE A 30 -10.88 -8.69 19.25
C ILE A 30 -10.29 -7.29 19.04
N ASP A 31 -10.23 -6.48 20.09
CA ASP A 31 -9.67 -5.12 20.00
C ASP A 31 -8.18 -5.14 19.61
N ALA A 32 -7.37 -5.98 20.28
CA ALA A 32 -5.95 -6.08 19.99
C ALA A 32 -5.67 -6.55 18.54
N TYR A 33 -6.45 -7.52 18.04
CA TYR A 33 -6.29 -8.02 16.69
C TYR A 33 -6.86 -7.07 15.62
N ALA A 34 -7.89 -6.29 15.94
CA ALA A 34 -8.36 -5.20 15.09
C ALA A 34 -7.30 -4.11 14.93
N ASP A 35 -6.59 -3.76 16.01
CA ASP A 35 -5.46 -2.83 15.97
C ASP A 35 -4.31 -3.37 15.10
N LEU A 36 -3.97 -4.66 15.24
CA LEU A 36 -2.93 -5.30 14.43
C LEU A 36 -3.26 -5.29 12.93
N LEU A 37 -4.50 -5.58 12.56
CA LEU A 37 -4.95 -5.51 11.16
C LEU A 37 -4.93 -4.07 10.63
N THR A 38 -5.30 -3.10 11.45
CA THR A 38 -5.26 -1.68 11.09
C THR A 38 -3.81 -1.21 10.86
N GLN A 39 -2.88 -1.63 11.70
CA GLN A 39 -1.45 -1.34 11.53
C GLN A 39 -0.89 -2.00 10.27
N LEU A 40 -1.26 -3.26 9.99
CA LEU A 40 -0.87 -3.96 8.76
C LEU A 40 -1.36 -3.20 7.52
N TYR A 41 -2.62 -2.75 7.52
CA TYR A 41 -3.19 -1.93 6.45
C TYR A 41 -2.42 -0.62 6.26
N ALA A 42 -2.17 0.11 7.35
CA ALA A 42 -1.45 1.38 7.29
C ALA A 42 -0.04 1.20 6.74
N HIS A 43 0.70 0.19 7.21
CA HIS A 43 2.05 -0.12 6.76
C HIS A 43 2.11 -0.44 5.27
N HIS A 44 1.25 -1.36 4.81
CA HIS A 44 1.22 -1.76 3.40
C HIS A 44 0.82 -0.59 2.49
N SER A 45 -0.17 0.22 2.91
CA SER A 45 -0.58 1.41 2.18
C SER A 45 0.55 2.44 2.06
N HIS A 46 1.30 2.68 3.14
CA HIS A 46 2.43 3.61 3.12
C HIS A 46 3.55 3.14 2.18
N GLN A 47 3.83 1.84 2.16
CA GLN A 47 4.84 1.28 1.27
C GLN A 47 4.43 1.39 -0.19
N LEU A 48 3.19 1.04 -0.53
CA LEU A 48 2.67 1.21 -1.90
C LEU A 48 2.74 2.67 -2.34
N LEU A 49 2.33 3.60 -1.48
CA LEU A 49 2.44 5.04 -1.76
C LEU A 49 3.90 5.47 -1.95
N THR A 50 4.83 4.90 -1.20
CA THR A 50 6.27 5.21 -1.34
C THR A 50 6.81 4.69 -2.67
N GLU A 51 6.52 3.44 -3.03
CA GLU A 51 6.91 2.84 -4.32
C GLU A 51 6.40 3.70 -5.50
N VAL A 52 5.15 4.17 -5.38
CA VAL A 52 4.49 5.06 -6.34
C VAL A 52 5.18 6.42 -6.46
N ILE A 53 5.51 7.03 -5.32
CA ILE A 53 6.18 8.35 -5.29
C ILE A 53 7.56 8.23 -5.93
N GLU A 54 8.30 7.18 -5.63
CA GLU A 54 9.65 6.97 -6.19
C GLU A 54 9.62 6.67 -7.71
N ASP A 55 8.65 5.89 -8.21
CA ASP A 55 8.48 5.70 -9.66
C ASP A 55 8.11 7.02 -10.36
N THR A 56 7.17 7.77 -9.77
CA THR A 56 6.77 9.08 -10.31
C THR A 56 7.94 10.05 -10.35
N ARG A 57 8.74 10.10 -9.28
CA ARG A 57 9.96 10.91 -9.19
C ARG A 57 10.97 10.52 -10.25
N THR A 58 11.26 9.22 -10.39
CA THR A 58 12.22 8.71 -11.38
C THR A 58 11.81 9.10 -12.81
N ARG A 59 10.51 8.98 -13.14
CA ARG A 59 9.98 9.37 -14.45
C ARG A 59 10.01 10.89 -14.67
N LEU A 60 9.75 11.66 -13.62
CA LEU A 60 9.84 13.11 -13.64
C LEU A 60 11.27 13.57 -13.91
N ASP A 61 12.24 13.04 -13.17
CA ASP A 61 13.65 13.39 -13.30
C ASP A 61 14.17 13.03 -14.71
N ALA A 62 13.78 11.88 -15.26
CA ALA A 62 14.11 11.50 -16.63
C ALA A 62 13.57 12.49 -17.68
N ARG A 63 12.40 13.10 -17.44
CA ARG A 63 11.70 14.01 -18.36
C ARG A 63 11.98 15.49 -18.13
N LEU A 64 12.60 15.86 -17.01
CA LEU A 64 13.07 17.21 -16.69
C LEU A 64 14.50 17.48 -17.19
N SER A 65 15.11 16.49 -17.85
CA SER A 65 16.25 16.72 -18.74
C SER A 65 15.89 17.75 -19.84
N PRO A 66 16.84 18.52 -20.39
CA PRO A 66 16.68 19.98 -20.64
C PRO A 66 15.61 20.47 -21.64
N ASP A 67 14.91 19.59 -22.34
CA ASP A 67 13.86 19.92 -23.30
C ASP A 67 12.54 19.25 -22.87
N PRO A 68 11.35 19.87 -22.94
CA PRO A 68 10.88 21.20 -22.57
C PRO A 68 9.72 21.11 -21.53
N VAL A 69 9.74 21.99 -20.51
CA VAL A 69 8.85 22.02 -19.32
C VAL A 69 7.33 21.88 -19.58
N ARG A 70 6.82 22.23 -20.77
CA ARG A 70 5.39 22.10 -21.12
C ARG A 70 4.96 20.65 -21.42
N GLN A 71 5.82 19.81 -21.99
CA GLN A 71 5.54 18.38 -22.15
C GLN A 71 5.59 17.66 -20.80
N THR A 72 6.41 18.17 -19.86
CA THR A 72 6.52 17.63 -18.51
C THR A 72 5.19 17.68 -17.75
N ILE A 73 4.44 18.79 -17.80
CA ILE A 73 3.18 18.94 -17.05
C ILE A 73 2.10 17.95 -17.53
N ALA A 74 1.90 17.82 -18.84
CA ALA A 74 0.95 16.85 -19.39
C ALA A 74 1.38 15.40 -19.08
N GLY A 75 2.69 15.12 -19.11
CA GLY A 75 3.23 13.79 -18.81
C GLY A 75 3.12 13.38 -17.35
N VAL A 76 3.20 14.34 -16.41
CA VAL A 76 2.96 14.09 -14.98
C VAL A 76 1.52 13.68 -14.74
N GLN A 77 0.57 14.39 -15.36
CA GLN A 77 -0.85 14.06 -15.24
C GLN A 77 -1.15 12.64 -15.74
N THR A 78 -0.59 12.25 -16.90
CA THR A 78 -0.74 10.88 -17.42
C THR A 78 -0.09 9.84 -16.50
N THR A 79 1.10 10.12 -15.94
CA THR A 79 1.78 9.18 -15.03
C THR A 79 0.98 8.94 -13.76
N ILE A 80 0.44 10.01 -13.15
CA ILE A 80 -0.45 9.91 -11.98
C ILE A 80 -1.71 9.12 -12.34
N GLN A 81 -2.24 9.30 -13.55
CA GLN A 81 -3.46 8.64 -13.99
C GLN A 81 -3.26 7.16 -14.31
N ASP A 82 -2.15 6.79 -14.95
CA ASP A 82 -1.77 5.39 -15.19
C ASP A 82 -1.53 4.66 -13.88
N LEU A 83 -0.89 5.33 -12.93
CA LEU A 83 -0.62 4.80 -11.62
C LEU A 83 -1.91 4.61 -10.80
N TRP A 84 -2.83 5.58 -10.86
CA TRP A 84 -4.17 5.44 -10.29
C TRP A 84 -4.91 4.23 -10.89
N ASN A 85 -4.85 4.04 -12.20
CA ASN A 85 -5.47 2.88 -12.86
C ASN A 85 -4.80 1.57 -12.42
N SER A 86 -3.48 1.53 -12.23
CA SER A 86 -2.76 0.33 -11.79
C SER A 86 -3.10 -0.10 -10.37
N LEU A 87 -3.38 0.85 -9.46
CA LEU A 87 -3.69 0.54 -8.06
C LEU A 87 -5.15 0.14 -7.84
N TRP A 88 -6.07 0.66 -8.66
CA TRP A 88 -7.51 0.54 -8.42
C TRP A 88 -8.28 -0.24 -9.49
N LYS A 89 -7.68 -0.57 -10.64
CA LYS A 89 -8.33 -1.32 -11.73
C LYS A 89 -7.56 -2.59 -12.15
N GLY A 90 -6.50 -2.95 -11.43
CA GLY A 90 -5.77 -4.21 -11.58
C GLY A 90 -6.40 -5.34 -10.77
#